data_AF-A0A357CJU4-F1
#
_entry.id   AF-A0A357CJU4-F1
#
_cell.length_a   1.000
_cell.length_b   1.000
_cell.length_c   1.000
_cell.angle_alpha   90.00
_cell.angle_beta   90.00
_cell.angle_gamma   90.00
#
_symmetry.space_group_name_H-M   'P 1'
#
loop_
_entity.id
_entity.type
_entity.pdbx_description
1 polymer ?
#
loop_
_entity_poly.entity_id
_entity_poly.type
_entity_poly.pdbx_seq_one_letter_code
_entity_poly.pdbx_strand_id
1 'polypeptide(L)'
;LDPPLHEFLPHDEEVIGEVAASMGVSVARLRRRVVALSEFNPMLGQRGSRLLVSYPEIVEMQARAIFEAAIEAGKALHSRVMPEIMVPLVAAKGELDLVKERIAATAREVEKERGTSVAYSVGTMVELPRACLMAGEIGRSADFFSFGTNDLTQTTFGLSRDDAGRFLGEYTEKGIIHDDPFVTLDKAVGELMQMAVERGRQARPDLKMGICGEHGGDPETIGFCEKIRLNYVSCSPYRVPVARVAA
;
A
#
# COMPACT_ATOMS: atom_id res chain seq x y z
N LEU A 1 -3.59 3.09 6.63
CA LEU A 1 -4.76 3.60 5.88
C LEU A 1 -4.22 4.16 4.58
N ASP A 2 -4.87 3.85 3.45
CA ASP A 2 -4.40 4.27 2.14
C ASP A 2 -5.22 5.38 1.48
N PRO A 3 -6.56 5.31 1.37
CA PRO A 3 -7.34 6.34 0.67
C PRO A 3 -7.30 7.72 1.36
N PRO A 4 -7.47 8.81 0.59
CA PRO A 4 -7.58 10.17 1.12
C PRO A 4 -8.87 10.35 1.94
N LEU A 5 -8.86 11.35 2.83
CA LEU A 5 -9.97 11.54 3.78
C LEU A 5 -11.31 11.88 3.12
N HIS A 6 -11.31 12.46 1.91
CA HIS A 6 -12.55 12.83 1.24
C HIS A 6 -13.37 11.64 0.75
N GLU A 7 -12.76 10.46 0.55
CA GLU A 7 -13.50 9.22 0.22
C GLU A 7 -14.40 8.76 1.36
N PHE A 8 -14.15 9.22 2.60
CA PHE A 8 -14.97 8.90 3.78
C PHE A 8 -16.03 9.97 4.08
N LEU A 9 -16.14 11.01 3.25
CA LEU A 9 -17.07 12.09 3.46
C LEU A 9 -18.32 11.93 2.58
N PRO A 10 -19.49 12.38 3.05
CA PRO A 10 -20.70 12.32 2.25
C PRO A 10 -20.60 13.25 1.03
N HIS A 11 -21.04 12.73 -0.12
CA HIS A 11 -21.10 13.47 -1.38
C HIS A 11 -22.50 14.07 -1.64
N ASP A 12 -23.55 13.42 -1.14
CA ASP A 12 -24.94 13.83 -1.35
C ASP A 12 -25.41 14.80 -0.26
N GLU A 13 -26.17 15.83 -0.65
CA GLU A 13 -26.64 16.88 0.26
C GLU A 13 -27.57 16.35 1.37
N GLU A 14 -28.37 15.32 1.07
CA GLU A 14 -29.23 14.67 2.06
C GLU A 14 -28.37 13.96 3.13
N VAL A 15 -27.35 13.23 2.70
CA VAL A 15 -26.43 12.50 3.58
C VAL A 15 -25.58 13.46 4.41
N ILE A 16 -25.18 14.62 3.86
CA ILE A 16 -24.50 15.68 4.62
C ILE A 16 -25.36 16.13 5.81
N GLY A 17 -26.68 16.27 5.62
CA GLY A 17 -27.61 16.64 6.70
C GLY A 17 -27.62 15.61 7.83
N GLU A 18 -27.74 14.33 7.49
CA GLU A 18 -27.78 13.22 8.43
C GLU A 18 -26.47 13.08 9.21
N VAL A 19 -25.32 13.15 8.53
CA VAL A 19 -24.00 13.06 9.15
C VAL A 19 -23.73 14.26 10.06
N ALA A 20 -24.13 15.46 9.64
CA ALA A 20 -23.98 16.65 10.49
C ALA A 20 -24.79 16.52 11.80
N ALA A 21 -26.02 16.00 11.71
CA ALA A 21 -26.87 15.76 12.87
C ALA A 21 -26.28 14.70 13.81
N SER A 22 -25.80 13.57 13.29
CA SER A 22 -25.23 12.47 14.10
C SER A 22 -23.93 12.88 14.82
N MET A 23 -23.13 13.74 14.19
CA MET A 23 -21.90 14.29 14.77
C MET A 23 -22.13 15.51 15.68
N GLY A 24 -23.35 16.04 15.75
CA GLY A 24 -23.66 17.27 16.51
C GLY A 24 -22.96 18.52 15.98
N VAL A 25 -22.72 18.60 14.66
CA VAL A 25 -22.09 19.76 13.99
C VAL A 25 -23.06 20.42 13.02
N SER A 26 -22.81 21.69 12.66
CA SER A 26 -23.63 22.35 11.65
C SER A 26 -23.33 21.83 10.24
N VAL A 27 -24.35 21.73 9.40
CA VAL A 27 -24.21 21.40 7.97
C VAL A 27 -23.20 22.31 7.28
N ALA A 28 -23.21 23.60 7.59
CA ALA A 28 -22.25 24.56 7.04
C ALA A 28 -20.79 24.30 7.47
N ARG A 29 -20.56 23.73 8.67
CA ARG A 29 -19.21 23.30 9.09
C ARG A 29 -18.79 22.05 8.34
N LEU A 30 -19.69 21.07 8.19
CA LEU A 30 -19.40 19.84 7.45
C LEU A 30 -19.11 20.13 5.97
N ARG A 31 -19.96 20.91 5.29
CA ARG A 31 -19.71 21.33 3.89
C ARG A 31 -18.36 22.00 3.69
N ARG A 32 -17.98 22.91 4.59
CA ARG A 32 -16.65 23.55 4.54
C ARG A 32 -15.53 22.53 4.65
N ARG A 33 -15.69 21.48 5.45
CA ARG A 33 -14.70 20.41 5.59
C ARG A 33 -14.64 19.51 4.34
N VAL A 34 -15.78 19.16 3.75
CA VAL A 34 -15.86 18.41 2.48
C VAL A 34 -15.11 19.16 1.37
N VAL A 35 -15.43 20.44 1.18
CA VAL A 35 -14.75 21.27 0.18
C VAL A 35 -13.25 21.40 0.45
N ALA A 36 -12.86 21.58 1.72
CA ALA A 36 -11.45 21.73 2.09
C ALA A 36 -10.61 20.46 1.90
N LEU A 37 -11.24 19.28 1.90
CA LEU A 37 -10.55 17.99 1.70
C LEU A 37 -10.68 17.46 0.27
N SER A 38 -11.45 18.14 -0.58
CA SER A 38 -11.57 17.80 -1.99
C SER A 38 -10.25 18.05 -2.72
N GLU A 39 -9.85 17.09 -3.55
CA GLU A 39 -8.60 17.14 -4.31
C GLU A 39 -8.92 16.95 -5.80
N PHE A 40 -8.19 17.66 -6.66
CA PHE A 40 -8.36 17.54 -8.11
C PHE A 40 -7.96 16.16 -8.64
N ASN A 41 -6.92 15.55 -8.07
CA ASN A 41 -6.42 14.22 -8.45
C ASN A 41 -6.21 13.38 -7.18
N PRO A 42 -7.28 12.78 -6.61
CA PRO A 42 -7.23 12.03 -5.36
C PRO A 42 -6.16 10.94 -5.28
N MET A 43 -5.93 10.25 -6.41
CA MET A 43 -4.90 9.22 -6.54
C MET A 43 -3.50 9.72 -6.15
N LEU A 44 -3.16 10.98 -6.47
CA LEU A 44 -1.87 11.60 -6.15
C LEU A 44 -1.93 12.54 -4.95
N GLY A 45 -3.03 12.54 -4.20
CA GLY A 45 -3.32 13.49 -3.12
C GLY A 45 -2.71 13.17 -1.76
N GLN A 46 -3.33 13.73 -0.71
CA GLN A 46 -2.96 13.52 0.70
C GLN A 46 -3.52 12.20 1.21
N ARG A 47 -2.87 11.11 0.78
CA ARG A 47 -3.23 9.73 1.10
C ARG A 47 -2.00 8.93 1.55
N GLY A 48 -2.20 7.67 1.94
CA GLY A 48 -1.11 6.76 2.32
C GLY A 48 -0.14 7.34 3.36
N SER A 49 1.18 7.17 3.15
CA SER A 49 2.22 7.68 4.06
C SER A 49 2.10 9.17 4.39
N ARG A 50 1.67 9.99 3.42
CA ARG A 50 1.55 11.46 3.58
C ARG A 50 0.47 11.82 4.60
N LEU A 51 -0.64 11.08 4.55
CA LEU A 51 -1.71 11.19 5.53
C LEU A 51 -1.22 10.76 6.91
N LEU A 52 -0.51 9.63 6.99
CA LEU A 52 -0.01 9.08 8.26
C LEU A 52 1.06 9.96 8.92
N VAL A 53 1.86 10.68 8.13
CA VAL A 53 2.80 11.71 8.65
C VAL A 53 2.05 12.92 9.19
N SER A 54 0.97 13.33 8.52
CA SER A 54 0.19 14.51 8.92
C SER A 54 -0.73 14.26 10.12
N TYR A 55 -1.26 13.04 10.24
CA TYR A 55 -2.21 12.60 11.26
C TYR A 55 -1.71 11.30 11.93
N PRO A 56 -0.65 11.38 12.75
CA PRO A 56 -0.03 10.22 13.37
C PRO A 56 -0.97 9.41 14.27
N GLU A 57 -2.02 10.03 14.80
CA GLU A 57 -3.06 9.36 15.58
C GLU A 57 -3.74 8.20 14.81
N ILE A 58 -3.75 8.25 13.46
CA ILE A 58 -4.28 7.17 12.63
C ILE A 58 -3.38 5.95 12.70
N VAL A 59 -2.06 6.12 12.56
CA VAL A 59 -1.13 4.98 12.65
C VAL A 59 -1.08 4.44 14.08
N GLU A 60 -1.14 5.29 15.09
CA GLU A 60 -1.18 4.87 16.51
C GLU A 60 -2.41 4.00 16.78
N MET A 61 -3.60 4.42 16.32
CA MET A 61 -4.82 3.64 16.44
C MET A 61 -4.72 2.30 15.70
N GLN A 62 -4.28 2.29 14.44
CA GLN A 62 -4.19 1.06 13.64
C GLN A 62 -3.14 0.08 14.21
N ALA A 63 -1.98 0.58 14.64
CA ALA A 63 -0.94 -0.23 15.24
C ALA A 63 -1.40 -0.86 16.56
N ARG A 64 -2.07 -0.08 17.42
CA ARG A 64 -2.64 -0.59 18.68
C ARG A 64 -3.62 -1.72 18.41
N ALA A 65 -4.55 -1.53 17.47
CA ALA A 65 -5.53 -2.56 17.10
C ALA A 65 -4.85 -3.84 16.60
N ILE A 66 -3.81 -3.73 15.76
CA ILE A 66 -3.03 -4.88 15.26
C ILE A 66 -2.35 -5.63 16.41
N PHE A 67 -1.66 -4.93 17.30
CA PHE A 67 -0.92 -5.57 18.40
C PHE A 67 -1.84 -6.21 19.43
N GLU A 68 -2.92 -5.54 19.83
CA GLU A 68 -3.90 -6.11 20.74
C GLU A 68 -4.57 -7.35 20.14
N ALA A 69 -4.95 -7.31 18.85
CA ALA A 69 -5.51 -8.46 18.17
C ALA A 69 -4.50 -9.63 18.05
N ALA A 70 -3.23 -9.35 17.77
CA ALA A 70 -2.18 -10.37 17.69
C ALA A 70 -1.97 -11.08 19.04
N ILE A 71 -2.02 -10.33 20.15
CA ILE A 71 -1.94 -10.89 21.51
C ILE A 71 -3.13 -11.80 21.80
N GLU A 72 -4.34 -11.33 21.55
CA GLU A 72 -5.55 -12.10 21.85
C GLU A 72 -5.67 -13.34 20.96
N ALA A 73 -5.39 -13.22 19.66
CA ALA A 73 -5.33 -14.35 18.75
C ALA A 73 -4.25 -15.36 19.17
N GLY A 74 -3.08 -14.88 19.60
CA GLY A 74 -2.00 -15.76 20.05
C GLY A 74 -2.34 -16.56 21.30
N LYS A 75 -3.08 -15.95 22.25
CA LYS A 75 -3.63 -16.65 23.41
C LYS A 75 -4.64 -17.74 22.99
N ALA A 76 -5.57 -17.39 22.11
CA ALA A 76 -6.62 -18.30 21.64
C ALA A 76 -6.07 -19.50 20.85
N LEU A 77 -5.04 -19.28 20.04
CA LEU A 77 -4.40 -20.31 19.21
C LEU A 77 -3.31 -21.09 19.94
N HIS A 78 -2.94 -20.70 21.16
CA HIS A 78 -1.75 -21.17 21.86
C HIS A 78 -0.48 -21.13 20.99
N SER A 79 -0.37 -20.10 20.14
CA SER A 79 0.71 -19.94 19.17
C SER A 79 1.04 -18.45 18.98
N ARG A 80 2.27 -18.14 18.59
CA ARG A 80 2.66 -16.74 18.35
C ARG A 80 2.11 -16.27 17.01
N VAL A 81 1.47 -15.10 17.02
CA VAL A 81 1.09 -14.36 15.81
C VAL A 81 2.14 -13.27 15.57
N MET A 82 2.72 -13.22 14.37
CA MET A 82 3.73 -12.25 14.00
C MET A 82 3.19 -11.33 12.89
N PRO A 83 2.71 -10.12 13.22
CA PRO A 83 2.19 -9.20 12.23
C PRO A 83 3.29 -8.63 11.32
N GLU A 84 2.97 -8.48 10.03
CA GLU A 84 3.74 -7.66 9.08
C GLU A 84 2.94 -6.38 8.82
N ILE A 85 3.47 -5.22 9.20
CA ILE A 85 2.80 -3.93 9.04
C ILE A 85 3.43 -3.22 7.84
N MET A 86 2.61 -2.85 6.87
CA MET A 86 3.09 -2.24 5.62
C MET A 86 2.63 -0.80 5.51
N VAL A 87 3.58 0.11 5.24
CA VAL A 87 3.29 1.54 5.01
C VAL A 87 3.09 1.78 3.50
N PRO A 88 1.92 2.26 3.07
CA PRO A 88 1.62 2.55 1.67
C PRO A 88 2.18 3.90 1.22
N LEU A 89 2.31 4.06 -0.09
CA LEU A 89 2.61 5.29 -0.82
C LEU A 89 3.88 6.02 -0.33
N VAL A 90 4.89 5.25 0.08
CA VAL A 90 6.18 5.80 0.51
C VAL A 90 6.98 6.22 -0.71
N ALA A 91 7.41 7.47 -0.73
CA ALA A 91 8.29 8.02 -1.74
C ALA A 91 9.71 8.21 -1.20
N ALA A 92 9.88 8.42 0.12
CA ALA A 92 11.15 8.72 0.77
C ALA A 92 11.36 7.93 2.08
N LYS A 93 12.63 7.62 2.40
CA LYS A 93 13.00 6.91 3.63
C LYS A 93 12.46 7.60 4.90
N GLY A 94 12.51 8.93 4.95
CA GLY A 94 12.04 9.71 6.10
C GLY A 94 10.54 9.55 6.39
N GLU A 95 9.71 9.36 5.35
CA GLU A 95 8.28 9.07 5.55
C GLU A 95 8.09 7.73 6.25
N LEU A 96 8.80 6.70 5.78
CA LEU A 96 8.79 5.37 6.40
C LEU A 96 9.32 5.43 7.84
N ASP A 97 10.42 6.14 8.09
CA ASP A 97 11.03 6.24 9.42
C ASP A 97 10.07 6.84 10.45
N LEU A 98 9.40 7.95 10.11
CA LEU A 98 8.44 8.61 11.00
C LEU A 98 7.27 7.68 11.36
N VAL A 99 6.73 6.97 10.36
CA VAL A 99 5.63 6.02 10.57
C VAL A 99 6.10 4.81 11.38
N LYS A 100 7.30 4.28 11.12
CA LYS A 100 7.91 3.17 11.89
C LYS A 100 8.13 3.55 13.35
N GLU A 101 8.58 4.77 13.63
CA GLU A 101 8.77 5.25 15.00
C GLU A 101 7.46 5.24 15.78
N ARG A 102 6.37 5.71 15.16
CA ARG A 102 5.02 5.70 15.75
C ARG A 102 4.54 4.29 16.05
N ILE A 103 4.66 3.37 15.08
CA ILE A 103 4.31 1.95 15.27
C ILE A 103 5.09 1.35 16.45
N ALA A 104 6.40 1.62 16.52
CA ALA A 104 7.24 1.10 17.59
C ALA A 104 6.91 1.69 18.97
N ALA A 105 6.54 2.97 19.04
CA ALA A 105 6.08 3.59 20.28
C ALA A 105 4.79 2.93 20.77
N THR A 106 3.80 2.76 19.90
CA THR A 106 2.54 2.08 20.23
C THR A 106 2.75 0.63 20.63
N ALA A 107 3.66 -0.11 19.98
CA ALA A 107 4.00 -1.48 20.35
C ALA A 107 4.47 -1.56 21.81
N ARG A 108 5.36 -0.65 22.23
CA ARG A 108 5.87 -0.59 23.61
C ARG A 108 4.78 -0.26 24.63
N GLU A 109 3.85 0.62 24.28
CA GLU A 109 2.70 0.93 25.14
C GLU A 109 1.80 -0.29 25.35
N VAL A 110 1.41 -0.96 24.26
CA VAL A 110 0.60 -2.17 24.32
C VAL A 110 1.31 -3.28 25.09
N GLU A 111 2.61 -3.48 24.87
CA GLU A 111 3.41 -4.46 25.62
C GLU A 111 3.39 -4.18 27.13
N LYS A 112 3.56 -2.92 27.53
CA LYS A 112 3.50 -2.51 28.94
C LYS A 112 2.13 -2.74 29.55
N GLU A 113 1.05 -2.44 28.83
CA GLU A 113 -0.32 -2.60 29.30
C GLU A 113 -0.77 -4.06 29.38
N ARG A 114 -0.33 -4.89 28.43
CA ARG A 114 -0.74 -6.30 28.31
C ARG A 114 0.24 -7.27 28.97
N GLY A 115 1.44 -6.81 29.36
CA GLY A 115 2.49 -7.62 29.98
C GLY A 115 3.09 -8.67 29.04
N THR A 116 2.98 -8.49 27.73
CA THR A 116 3.47 -9.45 26.73
C THR A 116 3.91 -8.75 25.46
N SER A 117 5.03 -9.18 24.88
CA SER A 117 5.58 -8.62 23.65
C SER A 117 5.07 -9.36 22.42
N VAL A 118 4.93 -8.61 21.32
CA VAL A 118 4.59 -9.14 20.00
C VAL A 118 5.80 -8.95 19.09
N ALA A 119 6.28 -10.03 18.48
CA ALA A 119 7.25 -9.90 17.40
C ALA A 119 6.53 -9.38 16.15
N TYR A 120 7.09 -8.39 15.47
CA TYR A 120 6.52 -7.82 14.25
C TYR A 120 7.62 -7.33 13.31
N SER A 121 7.24 -7.08 12.06
CA SER A 121 8.10 -6.42 11.08
C SER A 121 7.36 -5.22 10.47
N VAL A 122 8.12 -4.20 10.04
CA VAL A 122 7.55 -3.05 9.34
C VAL A 122 8.24 -2.84 8.00
N GLY A 123 7.49 -3.08 6.94
CA GLY A 123 7.91 -2.90 5.56
C GLY A 123 7.15 -1.78 4.88
N THR A 124 7.28 -1.71 3.57
CA THR A 124 6.63 -0.67 2.77
C THR A 124 6.16 -1.21 1.43
N MET A 125 5.09 -0.60 0.93
CA MET A 125 4.69 -0.79 -0.45
C MET A 125 5.63 0.00 -1.37
N VAL A 126 6.16 -0.67 -2.39
CA VAL A 126 6.99 -0.05 -3.44
C VAL A 126 6.10 0.14 -4.66
N GLU A 127 5.49 1.32 -4.75
CA GLU A 127 4.43 1.61 -5.73
C GLU A 127 4.57 2.98 -6.38
N LEU A 128 5.67 3.68 -6.11
CA LEU A 128 6.03 4.92 -6.77
C LEU A 128 7.37 4.75 -7.51
N PRO A 129 7.54 5.33 -8.71
CA PRO A 129 8.81 5.30 -9.43
C PRO A 129 9.96 5.83 -8.58
N ARG A 130 9.73 6.89 -7.79
CA ARG A 130 10.72 7.41 -6.83
C ARG A 130 11.11 6.37 -5.79
N ALA A 131 10.18 5.57 -5.29
CA ALA A 131 10.48 4.53 -4.32
C ALA A 131 11.37 3.44 -4.93
N CYS A 132 11.13 3.08 -6.19
CA CYS A 132 11.97 2.14 -6.92
C CYS A 132 13.40 2.68 -7.12
N LEU A 133 13.51 3.95 -7.55
CA LEU A 133 14.79 4.64 -7.70
C LEU A 133 15.53 4.74 -6.35
N MET A 134 14.82 5.03 -5.26
CA MET A 134 15.41 5.22 -3.93
C MET A 134 15.41 3.96 -3.06
N ALA A 135 15.17 2.78 -3.66
CA ALA A 135 14.98 1.52 -2.92
C ALA A 135 16.17 1.14 -2.04
N GLY A 136 17.40 1.55 -2.41
CA GLY A 136 18.59 1.32 -1.59
C GLY A 136 18.65 2.17 -0.32
N GLU A 137 18.01 3.34 -0.29
CA GLU A 137 17.87 4.13 0.95
C GLU A 137 16.70 3.61 1.79
N ILE A 138 15.56 3.37 1.15
CA ILE A 138 14.34 2.89 1.81
C ILE A 138 14.58 1.49 2.42
N GLY A 139 15.28 0.61 1.72
CA GLY A 139 15.60 -0.76 2.17
C GLY A 139 16.48 -0.85 3.41
N ARG A 140 17.15 0.25 3.82
CA ARG A 140 17.84 0.32 5.12
C ARG A 140 16.86 0.31 6.28
N SER A 141 15.69 0.93 6.09
CA SER A 141 14.64 1.02 7.10
C SER A 141 13.58 -0.06 6.97
N ALA A 142 13.20 -0.46 5.76
CA ALA A 142 12.14 -1.43 5.55
C ALA A 142 12.59 -2.87 5.89
N ASP A 143 11.71 -3.63 6.54
CA ASP A 143 11.95 -5.05 6.81
C ASP A 143 11.52 -5.96 5.64
N PHE A 144 10.63 -5.45 4.79
CA PHE A 144 10.21 -6.09 3.54
C PHE A 144 9.69 -5.04 2.54
N PHE A 145 9.66 -5.41 1.26
CA PHE A 145 8.95 -4.69 0.21
C PHE A 145 7.77 -5.50 -0.32
N SER A 146 6.67 -4.82 -0.64
CA SER A 146 5.61 -5.37 -1.48
C SER A 146 5.39 -4.44 -2.67
N PHE A 147 5.54 -4.92 -3.89
CA PHE A 147 5.27 -4.11 -5.07
C PHE A 147 3.76 -3.92 -5.24
N GLY A 148 3.32 -2.67 -5.12
CA GLY A 148 1.97 -2.23 -5.47
C GLY A 148 1.95 -1.87 -6.94
N THR A 149 1.82 -2.87 -7.80
CA THR A 149 2.04 -2.69 -9.25
C THR A 149 0.93 -1.91 -9.93
N ASN A 150 -0.28 -1.85 -9.35
CA ASN A 150 -1.36 -1.02 -9.88
C ASN A 150 -0.97 0.47 -9.86
N ASP A 151 -0.63 1.01 -8.70
CA ASP A 151 -0.18 2.40 -8.55
C ASP A 151 1.17 2.65 -9.23
N LEU A 152 2.08 1.67 -9.22
CA LEU A 152 3.34 1.77 -9.96
C LEU A 152 3.10 1.89 -11.46
N THR A 153 2.22 1.09 -12.05
CA THR A 153 1.82 1.20 -13.46
C THR A 153 1.20 2.56 -13.72
N GLN A 154 0.23 2.98 -12.90
CA GLN A 154 -0.45 4.27 -13.06
C GLN A 154 0.55 5.43 -13.10
N THR A 155 1.49 5.48 -12.15
CA THR A 155 2.47 6.57 -12.07
C THR A 155 3.62 6.46 -13.06
N THR A 156 3.93 5.25 -13.55
CA THR A 156 4.94 5.05 -14.60
C THR A 156 4.43 5.47 -15.97
N PHE A 157 3.18 5.11 -16.31
CA PHE A 157 2.56 5.52 -17.56
C PHE A 157 1.94 6.92 -17.51
N GLY A 158 1.64 7.45 -16.32
CA GLY A 158 0.88 8.69 -16.17
C GLY A 158 -0.62 8.51 -16.45
N LEU A 159 -1.20 7.40 -15.98
CA LEU A 159 -2.59 7.00 -16.22
C LEU A 159 -3.39 6.96 -14.93
N SER A 160 -4.64 7.38 -15.01
CA SER A 160 -5.68 7.03 -14.03
C SER A 160 -6.30 5.71 -14.46
N ARG A 161 -6.27 4.70 -13.59
CA ARG A 161 -6.86 3.38 -13.89
C ARG A 161 -8.35 3.49 -14.21
N ASP A 162 -9.06 4.34 -13.47
CA ASP A 162 -10.50 4.54 -13.62
C ASP A 162 -10.88 5.22 -14.95
N ASP A 163 -9.96 5.98 -15.54
CA ASP A 163 -10.18 6.68 -16.81
C ASP A 163 -9.55 5.97 -18.02
N ALA A 164 -8.55 5.10 -17.80
CA ALA A 164 -7.75 4.50 -18.86
C ALA A 164 -8.58 3.61 -19.81
N GLY A 165 -9.63 2.96 -19.29
CA GLY A 165 -10.54 2.13 -20.09
C GLY A 165 -11.18 2.85 -21.29
N ARG A 166 -11.20 4.20 -21.31
CA ARG A 166 -11.74 5.00 -22.41
C ARG A 166 -10.88 4.97 -23.68
N PHE A 167 -9.60 4.68 -23.58
CA PHE A 167 -8.67 4.76 -24.72
C PHE A 167 -7.71 3.57 -24.83
N LEU A 168 -7.52 2.76 -23.78
CA LEU A 168 -6.58 1.63 -23.82
C LEU A 168 -6.89 0.63 -24.94
N GLY A 169 -8.17 0.38 -25.24
CA GLY A 169 -8.56 -0.47 -26.37
C GLY A 169 -8.04 0.03 -27.71
N GLU A 170 -8.15 1.35 -27.97
CA GLU A 170 -7.61 1.96 -29.20
C GLU A 170 -6.08 1.90 -29.25
N TYR A 171 -5.40 1.98 -28.10
CA TYR A 171 -3.94 1.84 -28.02
C TYR A 171 -3.49 0.41 -28.38
N THR A 172 -4.21 -0.60 -27.89
CA THR A 172 -3.96 -2.00 -28.22
C THR A 172 -4.26 -2.29 -29.69
N GLU A 173 -5.40 -1.83 -30.22
CA GLU A 173 -5.76 -2.00 -31.64
C GLU A 173 -4.75 -1.37 -32.59
N LYS A 174 -4.14 -0.24 -32.21
CA LYS A 174 -3.09 0.43 -32.98
C LYS A 174 -1.68 -0.12 -32.73
N GLY A 175 -1.52 -1.10 -31.83
CA GLY A 175 -0.22 -1.66 -31.48
C GLY A 175 0.72 -0.68 -30.77
N ILE A 176 0.19 0.35 -30.12
CA ILE A 176 0.98 1.30 -29.31
C ILE A 176 1.45 0.61 -28.03
N ILE A 177 0.55 -0.18 -27.43
CA ILE A 177 0.83 -1.11 -26.32
C ILE A 177 0.36 -2.50 -26.75
N HIS A 178 1.04 -3.54 -26.29
CA HIS A 178 0.69 -4.91 -26.67
C HIS A 178 -0.49 -5.44 -25.85
N ASP A 179 -0.45 -5.24 -24.53
CA ASP A 179 -1.46 -5.70 -23.57
C ASP A 179 -1.93 -4.53 -22.69
N ASP A 180 -3.07 -4.72 -22.01
CA ASP A 180 -3.50 -3.82 -20.95
C ASP A 180 -2.49 -3.87 -19.79
N PRO A 181 -1.80 -2.75 -19.48
CA PRO A 181 -0.72 -2.73 -18.48
C PRO A 181 -1.21 -2.88 -17.03
N PHE A 182 -2.54 -2.94 -16.81
CA PHE A 182 -3.14 -3.28 -15.51
C PHE A 182 -3.48 -4.77 -15.37
N VAL A 183 -3.38 -5.54 -16.46
CA VAL A 183 -3.62 -7.00 -16.48
C VAL A 183 -2.30 -7.75 -16.54
N THR A 184 -1.43 -7.37 -17.46
CA THR A 184 -0.11 -7.96 -17.67
C THR A 184 0.96 -6.90 -17.39
N LEU A 185 1.98 -7.27 -16.61
CA LEU A 185 3.03 -6.34 -16.18
C LEU A 185 3.81 -5.79 -17.38
N ASP A 186 3.76 -4.47 -17.55
CA ASP A 186 4.55 -3.78 -18.57
C ASP A 186 6.06 -3.87 -18.31
N LYS A 187 6.84 -3.85 -19.39
CA LYS A 187 8.30 -3.94 -19.35
C LYS A 187 8.96 -2.80 -18.57
N ALA A 188 8.53 -1.54 -18.75
CA ALA A 188 9.13 -0.41 -18.05
C ALA A 188 8.81 -0.43 -16.55
N VAL A 189 7.60 -0.88 -16.19
CA VAL A 189 7.23 -1.14 -14.78
C VAL A 189 8.10 -2.27 -14.21
N GLY A 190 8.32 -3.34 -14.99
CA GLY A 190 9.24 -4.42 -14.65
C GLY A 190 10.69 -3.93 -14.43
N GLU A 191 11.20 -3.03 -15.27
CA GLU A 191 12.54 -2.44 -15.09
C GLU A 191 12.66 -1.65 -13.77
N LEU A 192 11.62 -0.92 -13.37
CA LEU A 192 11.56 -0.26 -12.06
C LEU A 192 11.56 -1.28 -10.92
N MET A 193 10.77 -2.35 -11.03
CA MET A 193 10.77 -3.43 -10.04
C MET A 193 12.15 -4.09 -9.91
N GLN A 194 12.78 -4.43 -11.03
CA GLN A 194 14.12 -5.04 -11.05
C GLN A 194 15.14 -4.12 -10.37
N MET A 195 15.13 -2.83 -10.71
CA MET A 195 16.02 -1.84 -10.09
C MET A 195 15.80 -1.75 -8.57
N ALA A 196 14.54 -1.77 -8.13
CA ALA A 196 14.19 -1.72 -6.73
C ALA A 196 14.68 -2.98 -5.98
N VAL A 197 14.55 -4.16 -6.60
CA VAL A 197 15.08 -5.42 -6.05
C VAL A 197 16.58 -5.35 -5.87
N GLU A 198 17.31 -4.96 -6.91
CA GLU A 198 18.77 -4.88 -6.90
C GLU A 198 19.27 -3.90 -5.83
N ARG A 199 18.73 -2.67 -5.82
CA ARG A 199 19.14 -1.63 -4.86
C ARG A 199 18.71 -1.97 -3.43
N GLY A 200 17.51 -2.51 -3.25
CA GLY A 200 17.02 -2.94 -1.94
C GLY A 200 17.89 -4.04 -1.34
N ARG A 201 18.26 -5.05 -2.13
CA ARG A 201 19.14 -6.14 -1.67
C ARG A 201 20.60 -5.72 -1.45
N GLN A 202 21.09 -4.74 -2.20
CA GLN A 202 22.39 -4.13 -1.91
C GLN A 202 22.40 -3.47 -0.51
N ALA A 203 21.29 -2.88 -0.10
CA ALA A 203 21.15 -2.27 1.22
C ALA A 203 20.87 -3.28 2.34
N ARG A 204 20.07 -4.31 2.06
CA ARG A 204 19.71 -5.39 2.99
C ARG A 204 19.62 -6.72 2.22
N PRO A 205 20.65 -7.59 2.27
CA PRO A 205 20.72 -8.81 1.45
C PRO A 205 19.57 -9.80 1.63
N ASP A 206 19.01 -9.86 2.84
CA ASP A 206 17.90 -10.72 3.25
C ASP A 206 16.52 -10.03 3.16
N LEU A 207 16.44 -8.87 2.51
CA LEU A 207 15.19 -8.12 2.35
C LEU A 207 14.15 -8.98 1.61
N LYS A 208 13.09 -9.34 2.34
CA LYS A 208 11.92 -10.04 1.81
C LYS A 208 11.20 -9.11 0.83
N MET A 209 10.91 -9.59 -0.37
CA MET A 209 10.25 -8.82 -1.42
C MET A 209 9.14 -9.65 -2.04
N GLY A 210 7.96 -9.08 -2.21
CA GLY A 210 6.89 -9.72 -2.98
C GLY A 210 6.12 -8.71 -3.80
N ILE A 211 5.07 -9.19 -4.45
CA ILE A 211 4.14 -8.40 -5.25
C ILE A 211 2.73 -8.65 -4.73
N CYS A 212 1.90 -7.61 -4.74
CA CYS A 212 0.47 -7.71 -4.46
C CYS A 212 -0.34 -7.06 -5.59
N GLY A 213 -1.59 -7.50 -5.72
CA GLY A 213 -2.54 -6.95 -6.69
C GLY A 213 -2.83 -7.91 -7.84
N GLU A 214 -3.31 -7.36 -8.94
CA GLU A 214 -3.85 -8.16 -10.05
C GLU A 214 -2.76 -8.91 -10.80
N HIS A 215 -1.62 -8.27 -11.03
CA HIS A 215 -0.48 -8.89 -11.68
C HIS A 215 0.10 -10.07 -10.87
N GLY A 216 -0.13 -10.13 -9.55
CA GLY A 216 0.32 -11.24 -8.70
C GLY A 216 -0.36 -12.59 -9.01
N GLY A 217 -1.40 -12.60 -9.84
CA GLY A 217 -2.05 -13.83 -10.31
C GLY A 217 -1.94 -14.06 -11.82
N ASP A 218 -1.13 -13.26 -12.53
CA ASP A 218 -0.91 -13.37 -13.97
C ASP A 218 0.33 -14.25 -14.26
N PRO A 219 0.20 -15.35 -15.03
CA PRO A 219 1.31 -16.28 -15.23
C PRO A 219 2.58 -15.66 -15.81
N GLU A 220 2.46 -14.73 -16.76
CA GLU A 220 3.63 -14.07 -17.37
C GLU A 220 4.35 -13.19 -16.36
N THR A 221 3.58 -12.40 -15.60
CA THR A 221 4.12 -11.58 -14.51
C THR A 221 4.76 -12.44 -13.42
N ILE A 222 4.18 -13.58 -13.06
CA ILE A 222 4.76 -14.49 -12.08
C ILE A 222 6.12 -15.00 -12.57
N GLY A 223 6.22 -15.41 -13.83
CA GLY A 223 7.51 -15.80 -14.44
C GLY A 223 8.55 -14.67 -14.41
N PHE A 224 8.13 -13.42 -14.63
CA PHE A 224 9.01 -12.27 -14.45
C PHE A 224 9.44 -12.08 -12.99
N CYS A 225 8.51 -12.21 -12.04
CA CYS A 225 8.76 -12.08 -10.61
C CYS A 225 9.77 -13.13 -10.11
N GLU A 226 9.70 -14.37 -10.61
CA GLU A 226 10.72 -15.40 -10.35
C GLU A 226 12.09 -15.03 -10.93
N LYS A 227 12.12 -14.50 -12.16
CA LYS A 227 13.37 -14.09 -12.82
C LYS A 227 14.12 -13.02 -12.03
N ILE A 228 13.41 -12.04 -11.48
CA ILE A 228 14.00 -11.02 -10.59
C ILE A 228 14.07 -11.48 -9.13
N ARG A 229 13.72 -12.75 -8.86
CA ARG A 229 13.82 -13.43 -7.57
C ARG A 229 13.00 -12.79 -6.46
N LEU A 230 11.74 -12.45 -6.69
CA LEU A 230 10.81 -12.14 -5.59
C LEU A 230 10.64 -13.38 -4.69
N ASN A 231 10.35 -13.15 -3.42
CA ASN A 231 10.13 -14.19 -2.41
C ASN A 231 8.72 -14.76 -2.45
N TYR A 232 7.72 -13.96 -2.88
CA TYR A 232 6.33 -14.39 -2.99
C TYR A 232 5.55 -13.54 -3.99
N VAL A 233 4.43 -14.11 -4.46
CA VAL A 233 3.36 -13.38 -5.14
C VAL A 233 2.10 -13.46 -4.29
N SER A 234 1.30 -12.41 -4.28
CA SER A 234 0.04 -12.32 -3.54
C SER A 234 -1.08 -11.89 -4.48
N CYS A 235 -2.14 -12.68 -4.54
CA CYS A 235 -3.27 -12.49 -5.45
C CYS A 235 -4.61 -12.77 -4.75
N SER A 236 -5.71 -12.46 -5.44
CA SER A 236 -7.05 -12.73 -4.94
C SER A 236 -7.26 -14.24 -4.70
N PRO A 237 -8.13 -14.63 -3.73
CA PRO A 237 -8.27 -16.03 -3.33
C PRO A 237 -8.51 -17.02 -4.48
N TYR A 238 -9.31 -16.63 -5.48
CA TYR A 238 -9.62 -17.48 -6.64
C TYR A 238 -8.47 -17.63 -7.63
N ARG A 239 -7.48 -16.72 -7.61
CA ARG A 239 -6.28 -16.79 -8.46
C ARG A 239 -5.14 -17.56 -7.81
N VAL A 240 -5.23 -17.92 -6.52
CA VAL A 240 -4.20 -18.70 -5.82
C VAL A 240 -3.86 -20.02 -6.54
N PRO A 241 -4.82 -20.83 -7.01
CA PRO A 241 -4.49 -22.06 -7.76
C PRO A 241 -3.72 -21.78 -9.06
N VAL A 242 -4.09 -20.72 -9.78
CA VAL A 242 -3.40 -20.30 -11.01
C VAL A 242 -1.97 -19.87 -10.70
N ALA A 243 -1.79 -19.04 -9.67
CA ALA A 243 -0.48 -18.56 -9.26
C ALA A 243 0.46 -19.71 -8.83
N ARG A 244 -0.08 -20.74 -8.17
CA ARG A 244 0.67 -21.94 -7.77
C ARG A 244 1.08 -22.85 -8.91
N VAL A 245 0.39 -22.78 -10.06
CA VAL A 245 0.74 -23.56 -11.25
C VAL A 245 1.74 -22.79 -12.12
N ALA A 246 1.70 -21.46 -12.06
CA ALA A 246 2.59 -20.58 -12.81
C ALA A 246 4.00 -20.44 -12.19
N ALA A 247 4.12 -20.58 -10.86
CA ALA A 247 5.39 -20.66 -10.13
C ALA A 247 5.84 -22.11 -9.96
#